data_AF-A0A8K0FHT4-F1
#
_entry.id   AF-A0A8K0FHT4-F1
#
_cell.length_a   1.000
_cell.length_b   1.000
_cell.length_c   1.000
_cell.angle_alpha   90.00
_cell.angle_beta   90.00
_cell.angle_gamma   90.00
#
_symmetry.space_group_name_H-M   'P 1'
#
loop_
_entity.id
_entity.type
_entity.pdbx_description
1 polymer ?
#
loop_
_entity_poly.entity_id
_entity_poly.type
_entity_poly.pdbx_seq_one_letter_code
_entity_poly.pdbx_strand_id
1 'polypeptide(L)'
;RPPVPPPPGAPTARLLFLTDLHWDRHYVPGSEAACPDPLCCRGAAHPGPGGAGFWGEYGKCDLPLHTIEALLAQLPGAAPFAAVYWTGDIPAHDVWQQSRQDQLLALRTVTGLLRRHLGALPVYPAVGNHEATPVNAFPPPYVRGNQSSAWLYDAMAQAWQDWLPPPALRTLRWGQLPVGARRGVCGLGGQGGLQASRGSGGAQGWEGTECPPLRPRCCRPPLTLPTPSAGYRVYEVDGAYPGSSHAVLDHETFILNLTEANVPGAEPRWQRLYRAREAYGLPSAFPADWDQLIRRFQDDERLFQRFWFLFHKGHPPREPCLAACKAALLCALRTGRSADPSLCQPLRPALPFPRIQALWQQRRLC
;
A
#
# COMPACT_ATOMS: atom_id res chain seq x y z
N ARG A 1 7.96 25.76 -1.73
CA ARG A 1 6.97 26.23 -2.73
C ARG A 1 6.09 25.04 -3.06
N PRO A 2 4.76 25.17 -3.01
CA PRO A 2 3.87 24.09 -3.45
C PRO A 2 4.13 23.77 -4.94
N PRO A 3 3.87 22.53 -5.40
CA PRO A 3 3.95 22.20 -6.80
C PRO A 3 3.03 23.11 -7.62
N VAL A 4 3.48 23.54 -8.79
CA VAL A 4 2.64 24.28 -9.74
C VAL A 4 1.97 23.25 -10.64
N PRO A 5 0.65 23.38 -10.91
CA PRO A 5 -0.01 22.51 -11.87
C PRO A 5 0.69 22.53 -13.23
N PRO A 6 0.73 21.40 -13.94
CA PRO A 6 1.32 21.37 -15.28
C PRO A 6 0.54 22.28 -16.25
N PRO A 7 1.22 22.83 -17.28
CA PRO A 7 0.55 23.64 -18.28
C PRO A 7 -0.51 22.83 -19.05
N PRO A 8 -1.55 23.47 -19.60
CA PRO A 8 -2.55 22.78 -20.41
C PRO A 8 -1.90 22.00 -21.56
N GLY A 9 -2.27 20.73 -21.71
CA GLY A 9 -1.71 19.84 -22.74
C GLY A 9 -0.35 19.23 -22.42
N ALA A 10 0.20 19.45 -21.22
CA ALA A 10 1.42 18.77 -20.79
C ALA A 10 1.25 17.23 -20.82
N PRO A 11 2.27 16.46 -21.22
CA PRO A 11 2.23 15.01 -21.16
C PRO A 11 2.02 14.52 -19.72
N THR A 12 1.17 13.51 -19.53
CA THR A 12 1.01 12.80 -18.24
C THR A 12 1.48 11.36 -18.36
N ALA A 13 1.76 10.72 -17.22
CA ALA A 13 2.11 9.31 -17.16
C ALA A 13 1.22 8.58 -16.15
N ARG A 14 0.90 7.32 -16.46
CA ARG A 14 0.15 6.43 -15.56
C ARG A 14 1.11 5.45 -14.88
N LEU A 15 1.08 5.40 -13.56
CA LEU A 15 1.88 4.48 -12.75
C LEU A 15 0.96 3.48 -12.05
N LEU A 16 1.19 2.19 -12.27
CA LEU A 16 0.51 1.14 -11.52
C LEU A 16 1.12 1.03 -10.13
N PHE A 17 0.29 0.87 -9.10
CA PHE A 17 0.72 0.71 -7.72
C PHE A 17 0.10 -0.56 -7.13
N LEU A 18 0.98 -1.51 -6.80
CA LEU A 18 0.66 -2.79 -6.16
C LEU A 18 1.27 -2.82 -4.77
N THR A 19 0.58 -3.43 -3.82
CA THR A 19 1.04 -3.53 -2.42
C THR A 19 0.21 -4.59 -1.71
N ASP A 20 0.75 -5.16 -0.63
CA ASP A 20 -0.01 -6.00 0.32
C ASP A 20 -0.76 -7.13 -0.42
N LEU A 21 -0.04 -7.84 -1.31
CA LEU A 21 -0.64 -8.92 -2.10
C LEU A 21 -1.00 -10.14 -1.24
N HIS A 22 -0.24 -10.38 -0.16
CA HIS A 22 -0.47 -11.42 0.83
C HIS A 22 -0.98 -12.73 0.22
N TRP A 23 -0.12 -13.38 -0.55
CA TRP A 23 -0.44 -14.68 -1.11
C TRP A 23 -0.43 -15.76 -0.01
N ASP A 24 -1.60 -16.36 0.22
CA ASP A 24 -1.72 -17.56 1.03
C ASP A 24 -1.71 -18.81 0.15
N ARG A 25 -0.60 -19.55 0.21
CA ARG A 25 -0.45 -20.84 -0.50
C ARG A 25 -1.40 -21.93 0.01
N HIS A 26 -1.96 -21.75 1.20
CA HIS A 26 -2.80 -22.70 1.90
C HIS A 26 -4.28 -22.29 1.91
N TYR A 27 -4.63 -21.23 1.17
CA TYR A 27 -6.03 -20.84 1.01
C TYR A 27 -6.83 -21.97 0.36
N VAL A 28 -7.97 -22.33 0.95
CA VAL A 28 -8.86 -23.38 0.43
C VAL A 28 -10.27 -22.84 0.31
N PRO A 29 -10.83 -22.72 -0.92
CA PRO A 29 -12.23 -22.39 -1.11
C PRO A 29 -13.16 -23.36 -0.36
N GLY A 30 -14.17 -22.82 0.31
CA GLY A 30 -15.14 -23.55 1.12
C GLY A 30 -14.69 -23.87 2.55
N SER A 31 -13.46 -23.53 2.95
CA SER A 31 -12.99 -23.72 4.33
C SER A 31 -13.54 -22.67 5.31
N GLU A 32 -13.40 -22.90 6.61
CA GLU A 32 -13.88 -21.97 7.65
C GLU A 32 -13.27 -20.57 7.51
N ALA A 33 -14.11 -19.57 7.28
CA ALA A 33 -13.71 -18.16 7.15
C ALA A 33 -13.71 -17.41 8.50
N ALA A 34 -14.46 -17.89 9.48
CA ALA A 34 -14.64 -17.30 10.81
C ALA A 34 -14.02 -18.20 11.91
N CYS A 35 -12.75 -18.54 11.72
CA CYS A 35 -11.98 -19.34 12.67
C CYS A 35 -11.46 -18.52 13.87
N PRO A 36 -11.06 -19.18 14.99
CA PRO A 36 -10.46 -18.49 16.14
C PRO A 36 -9.03 -18.01 15.89
N ASP A 37 -8.35 -18.52 14.86
CA ASP A 37 -6.98 -18.15 14.53
C ASP A 37 -6.85 -16.74 13.92
N PRO A 38 -5.64 -16.17 13.88
CA PRO A 38 -5.42 -14.85 13.27
C PRO A 38 -5.58 -14.82 11.74
N LEU A 39 -5.47 -15.97 11.06
CA LEU A 39 -5.69 -16.16 9.63
C LEU A 39 -6.51 -17.43 9.40
N CYS A 40 -7.62 -17.30 8.68
CA CYS A 40 -8.62 -18.33 8.36
C CYS A 40 -8.63 -18.65 6.86
N CYS A 41 -9.71 -19.28 6.37
CA CYS A 41 -9.86 -19.71 4.98
C CYS A 41 -8.82 -20.77 4.55
N ARG A 42 -8.44 -21.65 5.49
CA ARG A 42 -7.47 -22.71 5.30
C ARG A 42 -8.02 -24.03 5.86
N GLY A 43 -7.50 -25.15 5.37
CA GLY A 43 -7.78 -26.48 5.93
C GLY A 43 -9.10 -27.08 5.47
N ALA A 44 -9.85 -27.68 6.40
CA ALA A 44 -11.05 -28.48 6.09
C ALA A 44 -12.23 -27.61 5.65
N ALA A 45 -13.10 -28.20 4.81
CA ALA A 45 -14.33 -27.56 4.37
C ALA A 45 -15.26 -27.26 5.56
N HIS A 46 -15.88 -26.08 5.55
CA HIS A 46 -16.87 -25.67 6.52
C HIS A 46 -18.22 -26.36 6.20
N PRO A 47 -18.89 -27.01 7.18
CA PRO A 47 -20.19 -27.60 6.96
C PRO A 47 -21.28 -26.52 6.86
N GLY A 48 -21.87 -26.35 5.67
CA GLY A 48 -22.98 -25.42 5.44
C GLY A 48 -22.55 -24.00 5.06
N PRO A 49 -23.44 -23.00 5.16
CA PRO A 49 -23.14 -21.62 4.77
C PRO A 49 -22.05 -21.02 5.68
N GLY A 50 -21.14 -20.22 5.12
CA GLY A 50 -20.02 -19.61 5.85
C GLY A 50 -18.63 -20.09 5.42
N GLY A 51 -18.54 -20.99 4.45
CA GLY A 51 -17.28 -21.37 3.82
C GLY A 51 -16.70 -20.24 2.97
N ALA A 52 -15.37 -20.18 2.90
CA ALA A 52 -14.60 -19.19 2.17
C ALA A 52 -14.94 -19.17 0.67
N GLY A 53 -15.14 -17.98 0.10
CA GLY A 53 -15.34 -17.80 -1.33
C GLY A 53 -14.18 -18.33 -2.20
N PHE A 54 -14.45 -18.52 -3.50
CA PHE A 54 -13.41 -18.98 -4.43
C PHE A 54 -12.34 -17.91 -4.64
N TRP A 55 -12.73 -16.65 -4.83
CA TRP A 55 -11.81 -15.54 -5.13
C TRP A 55 -11.20 -14.87 -3.90
N GLY A 56 -11.52 -15.34 -2.70
CA GLY A 56 -11.26 -14.63 -1.44
C GLY A 56 -12.54 -14.50 -0.63
N GLU A 57 -12.38 -14.09 0.63
CA GLU A 57 -13.49 -13.94 1.56
C GLU A 57 -13.38 -12.67 2.41
N TYR A 58 -14.53 -12.08 2.75
CA TYR A 58 -14.61 -10.97 3.68
C TYR A 58 -14.35 -11.43 5.12
N GLY A 59 -13.09 -11.38 5.55
CA GLY A 59 -12.72 -11.75 6.91
C GLY A 59 -11.23 -11.68 7.16
N LYS A 60 -10.77 -12.48 8.15
CA LYS A 60 -9.35 -12.65 8.46
C LYS A 60 -8.72 -13.65 7.49
N CYS A 61 -8.76 -13.36 6.20
CA CYS A 61 -8.26 -14.24 5.16
C CYS A 61 -7.39 -13.46 4.19
N ASP A 62 -6.36 -14.13 3.70
CA ASP A 62 -5.45 -13.63 2.67
C ASP A 62 -5.88 -14.18 1.29
N LEU A 63 -5.15 -13.82 0.24
CA LEU A 63 -5.59 -14.09 -1.13
C LEU A 63 -5.06 -15.43 -1.66
N PRO A 64 -5.90 -16.22 -2.36
CA PRO A 64 -5.39 -17.33 -3.14
C PRO A 64 -4.67 -16.83 -4.40
N LEU A 65 -3.79 -17.67 -4.95
CA LEU A 65 -2.92 -17.29 -6.08
C LEU A 65 -3.72 -16.87 -7.32
N HIS A 66 -4.83 -17.56 -7.61
CA HIS A 66 -5.64 -17.29 -8.80
C HIS A 66 -6.33 -15.92 -8.76
N THR A 67 -6.60 -15.35 -7.57
CA THR A 67 -7.10 -13.97 -7.47
C THR A 67 -6.02 -12.95 -7.83
N ILE A 68 -4.78 -13.17 -7.40
CA ILE A 68 -3.63 -12.34 -7.79
C ILE A 68 -3.38 -12.47 -9.30
N GLU A 69 -3.47 -13.68 -9.85
CA GLU A 69 -3.34 -13.90 -11.29
C GLU A 69 -4.46 -13.22 -12.09
N ALA A 70 -5.71 -13.29 -11.63
CA ALA A 70 -6.83 -12.58 -12.25
C ALA A 70 -6.67 -11.05 -12.20
N LEU A 71 -6.10 -10.50 -11.11
CA LEU A 71 -5.73 -9.08 -11.03
C LEU A 71 -4.76 -8.73 -12.16
N LEU A 72 -3.69 -9.51 -12.30
CA LEU A 72 -2.61 -9.22 -13.24
C LEU A 72 -3.04 -9.45 -14.70
N ALA A 73 -3.88 -10.45 -14.97
CA ALA A 73 -4.34 -10.82 -16.30
C ALA A 73 -5.14 -9.70 -17.00
N GLN A 74 -5.84 -8.84 -16.26
CA GLN A 74 -6.63 -7.75 -16.84
C GLN A 74 -5.83 -6.45 -17.06
N LEU A 75 -4.64 -6.30 -16.46
CA LEU A 75 -3.84 -5.08 -16.56
C LEU A 75 -3.38 -4.72 -17.99
N PRO A 76 -2.99 -5.67 -18.86
CA PRO A 76 -2.64 -5.35 -20.24
C PRO A 76 -3.77 -4.67 -21.03
N GLY A 77 -5.03 -4.89 -20.65
CA GLY A 77 -6.21 -4.23 -21.25
C GLY A 77 -6.57 -2.88 -20.62
N ALA A 78 -5.95 -2.48 -19.51
CA ALA A 78 -6.39 -1.37 -18.65
C ALA A 78 -5.75 0.00 -18.96
N ALA A 79 -5.18 0.18 -20.17
CA ALA A 79 -4.37 1.31 -20.65
C ALA A 79 -2.85 1.21 -20.33
N PRO A 80 -1.96 1.83 -21.13
CA PRO A 80 -0.52 1.66 -20.98
C PRO A 80 0.01 2.35 -19.72
N PHE A 81 0.76 1.59 -18.91
CA PHE A 81 1.50 2.10 -17.76
C PHE A 81 2.93 2.47 -18.14
N ALA A 82 3.48 3.52 -17.54
CA ALA A 82 4.88 3.91 -17.74
C ALA A 82 5.84 3.09 -16.84
N ALA A 83 5.36 2.69 -15.67
CA ALA A 83 6.06 1.86 -14.70
C ALA A 83 5.10 1.29 -13.65
N VAL A 84 5.59 0.35 -12.85
CA VAL A 84 4.90 -0.22 -11.70
C VAL A 84 5.70 0.06 -10.42
N TYR A 85 5.04 0.51 -9.37
CA TYR A 85 5.57 0.52 -8.01
C TYR A 85 4.94 -0.63 -7.23
N TRP A 86 5.78 -1.45 -6.60
CA TRP A 86 5.32 -2.61 -5.83
C TRP A 86 5.90 -2.60 -4.42
N THR A 87 5.10 -2.31 -3.40
CA THR A 87 5.64 -2.01 -2.06
C THR A 87 5.73 -3.18 -1.08
N GLY A 88 5.84 -4.41 -1.60
CA GLY A 88 6.08 -5.60 -0.78
C GLY A 88 4.81 -6.14 -0.11
N ASP A 89 5.01 -6.80 1.03
CA ASP A 89 4.05 -7.62 1.76
C ASP A 89 3.46 -8.73 0.86
N ILE A 90 4.38 -9.59 0.42
CA ILE A 90 4.10 -10.75 -0.45
C ILE A 90 3.52 -11.93 0.35
N PRO A 91 4.15 -12.39 1.44
CA PRO A 91 3.69 -13.59 2.15
C PRO A 91 2.45 -13.29 2.99
N ALA A 92 1.65 -14.33 3.25
CA ALA A 92 0.46 -14.26 4.09
C ALA A 92 0.76 -13.92 5.56
N HIS A 93 -0.31 -13.79 6.35
CA HIS A 93 -0.30 -13.51 7.78
C HIS A 93 -0.19 -14.79 8.65
N ASP A 94 0.24 -15.93 8.09
CA ASP A 94 0.49 -17.18 8.80
C ASP A 94 1.83 -17.21 9.56
N VAL A 95 2.14 -16.10 10.21
CA VAL A 95 3.45 -15.77 10.82
C VAL A 95 3.92 -16.78 11.89
N TRP A 96 3.02 -17.58 12.45
CA TRP A 96 3.34 -18.62 13.42
C TRP A 96 3.95 -19.88 12.78
N GLN A 97 3.84 -20.03 11.46
CA GLN A 97 4.27 -21.23 10.74
C GLN A 97 4.98 -20.92 9.41
N GLN A 98 5.85 -19.90 9.41
CA GLN A 98 6.64 -19.50 8.24
C GLN A 98 8.11 -19.90 8.37
N SER A 99 8.61 -20.69 7.42
CA SER A 99 10.03 -20.95 7.24
C SER A 99 10.64 -20.02 6.18
N ARG A 100 11.97 -19.87 6.16
CA ARG A 100 12.66 -19.08 5.11
C ARG A 100 12.34 -19.60 3.70
N GLN A 101 12.17 -20.91 3.56
CA GLN A 101 11.83 -21.52 2.28
C GLN A 101 10.45 -21.07 1.80
N ASP A 102 9.49 -20.91 2.72
CA ASP A 102 8.15 -20.42 2.40
C ASP A 102 8.18 -18.97 1.93
N GLN A 103 8.97 -18.11 2.61
CA GLN A 103 9.17 -16.72 2.20
C GLN A 103 9.81 -16.61 0.81
N LEU A 104 10.84 -17.42 0.53
CA LEU A 104 11.51 -17.42 -0.77
C LEU A 104 10.62 -17.98 -1.87
N LEU A 105 9.76 -18.96 -1.56
CA LEU A 105 8.74 -19.46 -2.47
C LEU A 105 7.75 -18.35 -2.82
N ALA A 106 7.21 -17.64 -1.82
CA ALA A 106 6.31 -16.50 -2.05
C ALA A 106 6.94 -15.43 -2.94
N LEU A 107 8.18 -15.01 -2.62
CA LEU A 107 8.94 -14.05 -3.39
C LEU A 107 9.09 -14.48 -4.86
N ARG A 108 9.53 -15.71 -5.12
CA ARG A 108 9.79 -16.21 -6.48
C ARG A 108 8.51 -16.39 -7.28
N THR A 109 7.46 -16.96 -6.67
CA THR A 109 6.18 -17.20 -7.34
C THR A 109 5.52 -15.90 -7.76
N VAL A 110 5.37 -14.93 -6.83
CA VAL A 110 4.69 -13.67 -7.13
C VAL A 110 5.53 -12.79 -8.06
N THR A 111 6.85 -12.75 -7.88
CA THR A 111 7.75 -12.07 -8.84
C THR A 111 7.64 -12.69 -10.24
N GLY A 112 7.55 -14.02 -10.33
CA GLY A 112 7.35 -14.74 -11.58
C GLY A 112 6.03 -14.39 -12.26
N LEU A 113 4.93 -14.34 -11.51
CA LEU A 113 3.62 -13.90 -12.00
C LEU A 113 3.67 -12.46 -12.53
N LEU A 114 4.22 -11.53 -11.76
CA LEU A 114 4.38 -10.13 -12.18
C LEU A 114 5.16 -10.03 -13.48
N ARG A 115 6.30 -10.74 -13.60
CA ARG A 115 7.10 -10.75 -14.84
C ARG A 115 6.31 -11.28 -16.03
N ARG A 116 5.52 -12.35 -15.85
CA ARG A 116 4.71 -12.95 -16.93
C ARG A 116 3.62 -12.01 -17.45
N HIS A 117 2.92 -11.31 -16.56
CA HIS A 117 1.78 -10.48 -16.95
C HIS A 117 2.13 -9.03 -17.29
N LEU A 118 3.17 -8.46 -16.67
CA LEU A 118 3.59 -7.08 -16.90
C LEU A 118 4.61 -6.97 -18.05
N GLY A 119 5.20 -8.08 -18.48
CA GLY A 119 6.13 -8.14 -19.60
C GLY A 119 7.33 -7.20 -19.41
N ALA A 120 7.53 -6.29 -20.36
CA ALA A 120 8.65 -5.35 -20.38
C ALA A 120 8.46 -4.11 -19.47
N LEU A 121 7.35 -3.99 -18.77
CA LEU A 121 7.12 -2.85 -17.88
C LEU A 121 8.17 -2.84 -16.74
N PRO A 122 8.82 -1.69 -16.47
CA PRO A 122 9.73 -1.59 -15.34
C PRO A 122 8.95 -1.64 -14.02
N VAL A 123 9.34 -2.54 -13.13
CA VAL A 123 8.78 -2.68 -11.78
C VAL A 123 9.80 -2.22 -10.76
N TYR A 124 9.44 -1.29 -9.88
CA TYR A 124 10.29 -0.82 -8.79
C TYR A 124 9.75 -1.35 -7.46
N PRO A 125 10.31 -2.46 -6.96
CA PRO A 125 9.87 -3.07 -5.72
C PRO A 125 10.43 -2.34 -4.48
N ALA A 126 9.71 -2.48 -3.37
CA ALA A 126 10.14 -2.15 -2.02
C ALA A 126 9.95 -3.35 -1.10
N VAL A 127 10.64 -3.37 0.04
CA VAL A 127 10.60 -4.47 1.00
C VAL A 127 9.56 -4.14 2.08
N GLY A 128 8.53 -4.98 2.17
CA GLY A 128 7.52 -4.93 3.22
C GLY A 128 8.05 -5.51 4.54
N ASN A 129 7.17 -5.66 5.52
CA ASN A 129 7.55 -6.21 6.82
C ASN A 129 7.28 -7.71 6.95
N HIS A 130 6.47 -8.29 6.05
CA HIS A 130 6.18 -9.72 6.00
C HIS A 130 7.19 -10.55 5.21
N GLU A 131 8.17 -9.96 4.50
CA GLU A 131 9.12 -10.74 3.70
C GLU A 131 10.09 -11.59 4.54
N ALA A 132 10.44 -11.13 5.74
CA ALA A 132 11.32 -11.87 6.64
C ALA A 132 10.53 -12.80 7.56
N THR A 133 11.19 -13.87 8.02
CA THR A 133 10.70 -14.71 9.12
C THR A 133 11.78 -14.80 10.22
N PRO A 134 11.44 -14.56 11.50
CA PRO A 134 10.12 -14.14 11.99
C PRO A 134 9.66 -12.78 11.43
N VAL A 135 8.35 -12.53 11.38
CA VAL A 135 7.78 -11.28 10.83
C VAL A 135 8.40 -10.04 11.48
N ASN A 136 8.62 -8.98 10.70
CA ASN A 136 9.31 -7.74 11.11
C ASN A 136 10.81 -7.88 11.45
N ALA A 137 11.40 -9.08 11.40
CA ALA A 137 12.80 -9.27 11.77
C ALA A 137 13.75 -8.90 10.61
N PHE A 138 14.24 -7.65 10.62
CA PHE A 138 15.26 -7.16 9.68
C PHE A 138 16.51 -6.70 10.42
N PRO A 139 17.40 -7.63 10.84
CA PRO A 139 18.64 -7.28 11.52
C PRO A 139 19.49 -6.31 10.68
N PRO A 140 20.02 -5.24 11.30
CA PRO A 140 20.85 -4.28 10.57
C PRO A 140 22.12 -4.90 10.00
N PRO A 141 22.81 -4.24 9.05
CA PRO A 141 23.96 -4.81 8.33
C PRO A 141 25.17 -5.19 9.21
N TYR A 142 25.23 -4.71 10.45
CA TYR A 142 26.26 -5.10 11.41
C TYR A 142 26.02 -6.51 12.00
N VAL A 143 24.81 -7.05 11.92
CA VAL A 143 24.51 -8.44 12.27
C VAL A 143 24.93 -9.33 11.11
N ARG A 144 25.83 -10.29 11.36
CA ARG A 144 26.45 -11.14 10.33
C ARG A 144 26.05 -12.61 10.47
N GLY A 145 26.43 -13.40 9.48
CA GLY A 145 26.18 -14.85 9.46
C GLY A 145 24.71 -15.19 9.27
N ASN A 146 24.32 -16.38 9.74
CA ASN A 146 23.00 -16.94 9.48
C ASN A 146 21.86 -16.16 10.15
N GLN A 147 22.13 -15.31 11.14
CA GLN A 147 21.12 -14.48 11.80
C GLN A 147 20.79 -13.20 11.01
N SER A 148 21.59 -12.83 10.00
CA SER A 148 21.33 -11.68 9.14
C SER A 148 20.19 -11.93 8.14
N SER A 149 19.69 -10.86 7.51
CA SER A 149 18.73 -10.94 6.40
C SER A 149 19.39 -11.15 5.02
N ALA A 150 20.67 -11.54 4.96
CA ALA A 150 21.38 -11.74 3.68
C ALA A 150 20.68 -12.76 2.78
N TRP A 151 20.19 -13.87 3.34
CA TRP A 151 19.44 -14.90 2.62
C TRP A 151 18.24 -14.34 1.83
N LEU A 152 17.59 -13.31 2.38
CA LEU A 152 16.42 -12.67 1.79
C LEU A 152 16.84 -11.64 0.74
N TYR A 153 17.77 -10.74 1.11
CA TYR A 153 18.22 -9.67 0.21
C TYR A 153 18.95 -10.20 -1.04
N ASP A 154 19.72 -11.29 -0.90
CA ASP A 154 20.36 -11.93 -2.03
C ASP A 154 19.34 -12.56 -2.98
N ALA A 155 18.31 -13.21 -2.43
CA ALA A 155 17.23 -13.78 -3.22
C ALA A 155 16.38 -12.70 -3.91
N MET A 156 16.11 -11.57 -3.25
CA MET A 156 15.45 -10.41 -3.86
C MET A 156 16.28 -9.82 -5.00
N ALA A 157 17.59 -9.63 -4.79
CA ALA A 157 18.47 -9.12 -5.81
C ALA A 157 18.53 -10.04 -7.04
N GLN A 158 18.45 -11.36 -6.84
CA GLN A 158 18.33 -12.32 -7.94
C GLN A 158 16.96 -12.25 -8.62
N ALA A 159 15.87 -12.22 -7.84
CA ALA A 159 14.51 -12.23 -8.36
C ALA A 159 14.19 -10.97 -9.17
N TRP A 160 14.74 -9.82 -8.77
CA TRP A 160 14.46 -8.49 -9.33
C TRP A 160 15.57 -7.96 -10.26
N GLN A 161 16.55 -8.80 -10.62
CA GLN A 161 17.72 -8.38 -11.41
C GLN A 161 17.36 -7.78 -12.78
N ASP A 162 16.25 -8.20 -13.38
CA ASP A 162 15.83 -7.72 -14.69
C ASP A 162 15.21 -6.32 -14.64
N TRP A 163 14.74 -5.90 -13.45
CA TRP A 163 14.08 -4.61 -13.26
C TRP A 163 15.01 -3.54 -12.69
N LEU A 164 16.05 -3.95 -11.96
CA LEU A 164 16.91 -3.05 -11.20
C LEU A 164 18.33 -2.99 -11.78
N PRO A 165 18.91 -1.79 -11.94
CA PRO A 165 20.28 -1.67 -12.44
C PRO A 165 21.31 -2.20 -11.42
N PRO A 166 22.53 -2.60 -11.85
CA PRO A 166 23.54 -3.18 -10.95
C PRO A 166 23.86 -2.37 -9.68
N PRO A 167 23.91 -1.03 -9.68
CA PRO A 167 24.10 -0.25 -8.45
C PRO A 167 22.96 -0.43 -7.44
N ALA A 168 21.70 -0.49 -7.90
CA ALA A 168 20.54 -0.71 -7.03
C ALA A 168 20.54 -2.13 -6.45
N LEU A 169 20.95 -3.13 -7.24
CA LEU A 169 21.11 -4.50 -6.76
C LEU A 169 22.20 -4.62 -5.69
N ARG A 170 23.28 -3.82 -5.80
CA ARG A 170 24.30 -3.77 -4.74
C ARG A 170 23.72 -3.21 -3.45
N THR A 171 23.05 -2.05 -3.46
CA THR A 171 22.51 -1.47 -2.23
C THR A 171 21.43 -2.37 -1.60
N LEU A 172 20.60 -3.01 -2.43
CA LEU A 172 19.62 -4.00 -1.99
C LEU A 172 20.25 -5.15 -1.19
N ARG A 173 21.34 -5.75 -1.68
CA ARG A 173 22.06 -6.84 -0.97
C ARG A 173 22.63 -6.40 0.39
N TRP A 174 22.97 -5.13 0.54
CA TRP A 174 23.44 -4.55 1.80
C TRP A 174 22.30 -4.21 2.78
N GLY A 175 21.05 -4.52 2.45
CA GLY A 175 19.89 -4.15 3.24
C GLY A 175 19.59 -2.65 3.20
N GLN A 176 20.11 -1.93 2.20
CA GLN A 176 19.82 -0.52 1.96
C GLN A 176 18.79 -0.38 0.82
N LEU A 177 18.09 0.75 0.81
CA LEU A 177 17.05 1.01 -0.19
C LEU A 177 17.65 0.98 -1.61
N PRO A 178 17.03 0.26 -2.57
CA PRO A 178 17.42 0.36 -3.96
C PRO A 178 17.09 1.76 -4.48
N VAL A 179 18.08 2.44 -5.05
CA VAL A 179 17.89 3.73 -5.74
C VAL A 179 17.92 3.46 -7.24
N GLY A 180 16.75 3.58 -7.89
CA GLY A 180 16.62 3.51 -9.34
C GLY A 180 16.54 4.90 -9.95
N ALA A 181 17.39 5.21 -10.92
CA ALA A 181 17.35 6.48 -11.65
C ALA A 181 16.99 6.25 -13.13
N ARG A 182 15.90 6.89 -13.59
CA ARG A 182 15.70 7.24 -15.01
C ARG A 182 16.02 8.72 -15.16
N ARG A 183 16.49 9.18 -16.34
CA ARG A 183 16.74 10.61 -16.58
C ARG A 183 15.51 11.44 -16.17
N GLY A 184 15.65 12.26 -15.13
CA GLY A 184 14.59 13.13 -14.58
C GLY A 184 13.78 12.56 -13.39
N VAL A 185 13.81 11.26 -13.08
CA VAL A 185 12.99 10.65 -12.01
C VAL A 185 13.82 9.68 -11.16
N CYS A 186 13.91 9.96 -9.85
CA CYS A 186 14.49 9.06 -8.84
C CYS A 186 13.37 8.34 -8.09
N GLY A 187 13.32 7.01 -8.18
CA GLY A 187 12.44 6.17 -7.35
C GLY A 187 13.19 5.68 -6.11
N LEU A 188 12.60 5.89 -4.92
CA LEU A 188 13.08 5.31 -3.65
C LEU A 188 12.11 4.21 -3.22
N GLY A 189 12.58 2.96 -3.17
CA GLY A 189 11.87 1.92 -2.40
C GLY A 189 12.02 2.22 -0.91
N GLY A 190 10.99 2.03 -0.09
CA GLY A 190 11.05 2.16 1.37
C GLY A 190 11.16 0.80 2.07
N GLN A 191 11.73 0.76 3.28
CA GLN A 191 11.66 -0.39 4.19
C GLN A 191 10.74 0.00 5.35
N GLY A 192 9.65 -0.74 5.55
CA GLY A 192 8.68 -0.47 6.62
C GLY A 192 9.18 -0.81 8.04
N GLY A 193 10.25 -1.60 8.17
CA GLY A 193 10.72 -2.17 9.44
C GLY A 193 11.89 -1.45 10.11
N LEU A 194 12.56 -0.49 9.46
CA LEU A 194 13.67 0.26 10.04
C LEU A 194 13.26 1.72 10.22
N GLN A 195 13.01 2.12 11.47
CA GLN A 195 12.90 3.53 11.84
C GLN A 195 14.13 4.29 11.33
N ALA A 196 13.85 5.38 10.62
CA ALA A 196 14.79 6.20 9.86
C ALA A 196 16.13 6.43 10.59
N SER A 197 17.19 5.78 10.11
CA SER A 197 18.55 6.19 10.42
C SER A 197 18.92 7.41 9.57
N ARG A 198 19.41 8.45 10.25
CA ARG A 198 19.97 9.66 9.64
C ARG A 198 21.12 9.27 8.72
N GLY A 199 21.00 9.63 7.44
CA GLY A 199 22.06 9.57 6.45
C GLY A 199 22.11 10.90 5.70
N SER A 200 22.98 11.79 6.16
CA SER A 200 23.37 13.02 5.48
C SER A 200 24.03 12.70 4.14
N GLY A 201 23.48 13.22 3.05
CA GLY A 201 24.17 13.22 1.76
C GLY A 201 23.25 13.53 0.59
N GLY A 202 23.33 14.76 0.07
CA GLY A 202 22.98 15.04 -1.32
C GLY A 202 21.57 15.54 -1.62
N ALA A 203 21.00 16.42 -0.80
CA ALA A 203 19.99 17.36 -1.29
C ALA A 203 20.30 18.73 -0.67
N GLN A 204 20.85 19.64 -1.46
CA GLN A 204 21.05 21.03 -1.04
C GLN A 204 19.70 21.63 -0.63
N GLY A 205 19.62 22.13 0.60
CA GLY A 205 18.43 22.77 1.14
C GLY A 205 18.47 22.94 2.66
N TRP A 206 19.27 23.91 3.09
CA TRP A 206 19.28 24.64 4.38
C TRP A 206 18.37 24.11 5.51
N GLU A 207 18.99 23.64 6.59
CA GLU A 207 18.39 23.52 7.92
C GLU A 207 18.54 24.86 8.66
N GLY A 208 17.45 25.39 9.19
CA GLY A 208 17.44 26.61 10.00
C GLY A 208 16.02 27.12 10.20
N THR A 209 15.51 26.92 11.42
CA THR A 209 14.49 27.73 12.12
C THR A 209 13.17 28.07 11.42
N GLU A 210 12.07 27.68 12.09
CA GLU A 210 10.65 27.89 11.70
C GLU A 210 10.22 27.13 10.45
N CYS A 211 9.26 26.22 10.58
CA CYS A 211 8.73 25.45 9.47
C CYS A 211 7.48 26.16 8.92
N PRO A 212 7.53 26.87 7.78
CA PRO A 212 6.33 27.27 7.06
C PRO A 212 5.74 26.03 6.35
N PRO A 213 4.44 26.03 6.03
CA PRO A 213 3.62 24.82 5.85
C PRO A 213 3.79 24.16 4.46
N LEU A 214 5.01 23.94 3.95
CA LEU A 214 5.19 23.70 2.50
C LEU A 214 6.12 22.57 2.05
N ARG A 215 6.54 21.62 2.90
CA ARG A 215 7.15 20.38 2.39
C ARG A 215 6.87 19.15 3.27
N PRO A 216 5.73 18.47 3.09
CA PRO A 216 5.62 17.08 3.50
C PRO A 216 6.42 16.24 2.50
N ARG A 217 7.40 15.46 2.99
CA ARG A 217 7.87 14.25 2.31
C ARG A 217 6.63 13.48 1.89
N CYS A 218 6.55 13.07 0.61
CA CYS A 218 5.39 12.38 0.02
C CYS A 218 4.57 11.71 1.11
N CYS A 219 3.46 12.35 1.48
CA CYS A 219 2.47 11.74 2.34
C CYS A 219 2.13 10.43 1.63
N ARG A 220 2.71 9.32 2.13
CA ARG A 220 2.20 7.99 1.88
C ARG A 220 0.71 8.16 2.20
N PRO A 221 -0.23 8.08 1.25
CA PRO A 221 -1.63 8.02 1.63
C PRO A 221 -1.68 6.87 2.62
N PRO A 222 -1.95 7.14 3.91
CA PRO A 222 -1.84 6.10 4.90
C PRO A 222 -2.92 5.08 4.57
N LEU A 223 -2.59 3.82 4.85
CA LEU A 223 -3.56 2.74 5.06
C LEU A 223 -4.09 2.09 3.77
N THR A 224 -3.25 1.30 3.08
CA THR A 224 -3.76 -0.01 2.68
C THR A 224 -3.90 -0.82 3.96
N LEU A 225 -5.09 -0.78 4.56
CA LEU A 225 -5.45 -1.76 5.57
C LEU A 225 -5.63 -3.12 4.90
N PRO A 226 -5.46 -4.22 5.65
CA PRO A 226 -5.96 -5.53 5.28
C PRO A 226 -7.49 -5.50 5.30
N THR A 227 -8.05 -4.81 4.33
CA THR A 227 -9.47 -4.82 4.01
C THR A 227 -9.64 -5.92 2.96
N PRO A 228 -10.53 -6.89 3.19
CA PRO A 228 -10.55 -8.15 2.45
C PRO A 228 -10.92 -8.00 0.96
N SER A 229 -11.43 -6.85 0.52
CA SER A 229 -11.64 -6.56 -0.90
C SER A 229 -10.29 -6.46 -1.64
N ALA A 230 -9.96 -7.40 -2.53
CA ALA A 230 -8.76 -7.26 -3.35
C ALA A 230 -8.83 -5.96 -4.19
N GLY A 231 -7.73 -5.20 -4.27
CA GLY A 231 -7.73 -3.88 -4.89
C GLY A 231 -6.33 -3.39 -5.30
N TYR A 232 -6.27 -2.54 -6.31
CA TYR A 232 -5.03 -1.89 -6.75
C TYR A 232 -5.27 -0.42 -7.09
N ARG A 233 -4.19 0.33 -7.32
CA ARG A 233 -4.26 1.77 -7.60
C ARG A 233 -3.47 2.13 -8.84
N VAL A 234 -3.95 3.15 -9.54
CA VAL A 234 -3.23 3.81 -10.63
C VAL A 234 -3.06 5.28 -10.27
N TYR A 235 -1.85 5.80 -10.37
CA TYR A 235 -1.57 7.22 -10.23
C TYR A 235 -1.40 7.85 -11.59
N GLU A 236 -2.02 9.01 -11.79
CA GLU A 236 -1.68 9.92 -12.86
C GLU A 236 -0.66 10.93 -12.33
N VAL A 237 0.48 11.03 -13.01
CA VAL A 237 1.57 11.93 -12.62
C VAL A 237 1.95 12.85 -13.75
N ASP A 238 2.53 13.98 -13.38
CA ASP A 238 3.14 14.91 -14.32
C ASP A 238 4.28 14.22 -15.09
N GLY A 239 4.21 14.26 -16.42
CA GLY A 239 4.97 13.39 -17.31
C GLY A 239 6.45 13.74 -17.41
N ALA A 240 7.15 13.09 -18.33
CA ALA A 240 8.58 13.31 -18.54
C ALA A 240 8.82 14.42 -19.59
N TYR A 241 9.07 15.65 -19.14
CA TYR A 241 9.47 16.78 -19.97
C TYR A 241 10.30 17.81 -19.18
N PRO A 242 11.07 18.69 -19.85
CA PRO A 242 11.85 19.73 -19.17
C PRO A 242 10.97 20.66 -18.33
N GLY A 243 11.25 20.76 -17.03
CA GLY A 243 10.44 21.57 -16.09
C GLY A 243 9.21 20.86 -15.52
N SER A 244 9.04 19.56 -15.77
CA SER A 244 8.01 18.75 -15.10
C SER A 244 8.18 18.76 -13.59
N SER A 245 7.05 18.77 -12.88
CA SER A 245 7.00 18.65 -11.43
C SER A 245 7.13 17.20 -10.95
N HIS A 246 6.84 16.23 -11.82
CA HIS A 246 6.67 14.81 -11.49
C HIS A 246 5.69 14.55 -10.33
N ALA A 247 4.82 15.51 -10.02
CA ALA A 247 3.87 15.40 -8.93
C ALA A 247 2.67 14.53 -9.33
N VAL A 248 2.01 13.96 -8.33
CA VAL A 248 0.73 13.26 -8.52
C VAL A 248 -0.34 14.29 -8.90
N LEU A 249 -1.04 14.04 -10.00
CA LEU A 249 -2.12 14.87 -10.53
C LEU A 249 -3.49 14.33 -10.11
N ASP A 250 -3.64 13.00 -10.08
CA ASP A 250 -4.84 12.31 -9.60
C ASP A 250 -4.51 10.83 -9.29
N HIS A 251 -5.45 10.10 -8.69
CA HIS A 251 -5.36 8.65 -8.58
C HIS A 251 -6.71 7.96 -8.70
N GLU A 252 -6.66 6.72 -9.19
CA GLU A 252 -7.81 5.84 -9.35
C GLU A 252 -7.61 4.57 -8.52
N THR A 253 -8.66 4.10 -7.87
CA THR A 253 -8.66 2.82 -7.17
C THR A 253 -9.58 1.84 -7.89
N PHE A 254 -9.11 0.62 -8.07
CA PHE A 254 -9.84 -0.49 -8.67
C PHE A 254 -9.98 -1.61 -7.65
N ILE A 255 -11.11 -2.30 -7.67
CA ILE A 255 -11.44 -3.38 -6.75
C ILE A 255 -12.01 -4.58 -7.48
N LEU A 256 -11.92 -5.74 -6.84
CA LEU A 256 -12.74 -6.90 -7.13
C LEU A 256 -13.87 -6.97 -6.09
N ASN A 257 -15.12 -6.88 -6.54
CA ASN A 257 -16.27 -7.11 -5.66
C ASN A 257 -16.41 -8.61 -5.39
N LEU A 258 -16.01 -9.08 -4.21
CA LEU A 258 -16.03 -10.51 -3.87
C LEU A 258 -17.47 -11.05 -3.80
N THR A 259 -18.45 -10.23 -3.42
CA THR A 259 -19.86 -10.64 -3.42
C THR A 259 -20.32 -11.06 -4.81
N GLU A 260 -19.94 -10.31 -5.84
CA GLU A 260 -20.28 -10.61 -7.23
C GLU A 260 -19.40 -11.72 -7.81
N ALA A 261 -18.10 -11.67 -7.55
CA ALA A 261 -17.15 -12.63 -8.09
C ALA A 261 -17.36 -14.06 -7.56
N ASN A 262 -17.81 -14.21 -6.32
CA ASN A 262 -18.05 -15.52 -5.70
C ASN A 262 -19.43 -16.10 -6.03
N VAL A 263 -20.25 -15.43 -6.86
CA VAL A 263 -21.48 -16.05 -7.40
C VAL A 263 -21.09 -17.24 -8.28
N PRO A 264 -21.72 -18.43 -8.12
CA PRO A 264 -21.38 -19.60 -8.93
C PRO A 264 -21.45 -19.32 -10.44
N GLY A 265 -20.35 -19.57 -11.15
CA GLY A 265 -20.22 -19.33 -12.59
C GLY A 265 -19.93 -17.88 -12.99
N ALA A 266 -19.73 -16.97 -12.03
CA ALA A 266 -19.30 -15.61 -12.30
C ALA A 266 -17.79 -15.53 -12.57
N GLU A 267 -17.42 -14.68 -13.53
CA GLU A 267 -16.03 -14.32 -13.81
C GLU A 267 -15.62 -13.09 -12.99
N PRO A 268 -14.36 -13.00 -12.52
CA PRO A 268 -13.90 -11.90 -11.68
C PRO A 268 -13.81 -10.62 -12.50
N ARG A 269 -14.55 -9.58 -12.10
CA ARG A 269 -14.54 -8.28 -12.78
C ARG A 269 -13.88 -7.23 -11.89
N TRP A 270 -12.73 -6.76 -12.35
CA TRP A 270 -12.03 -5.63 -11.74
C TRP A 270 -12.63 -4.32 -12.25
N GLN A 271 -13.13 -3.50 -11.33
CA GLN A 271 -13.83 -2.26 -11.68
C GLN A 271 -13.26 -1.06 -10.92
N ARG A 272 -13.31 0.12 -11.56
CA ARG A 272 -12.91 1.38 -10.94
C ARG A 272 -13.90 1.73 -9.84
N LEU A 273 -13.43 1.75 -8.59
CA LEU A 273 -14.22 2.18 -7.45
C LEU A 273 -14.40 3.70 -7.43
N TYR A 274 -13.30 4.44 -7.57
CA TYR A 274 -13.34 5.90 -7.60
C TYR A 274 -12.10 6.51 -8.24
N ARG A 275 -12.23 7.78 -8.65
CA ARG A 275 -11.13 8.71 -8.94
C ARG A 275 -11.12 9.79 -7.87
N ALA A 276 -9.94 10.14 -7.34
CA ALA A 276 -9.84 10.95 -6.12
C ALA A 276 -10.42 12.35 -6.27
N ARG A 277 -10.02 13.08 -7.32
CA ARG A 277 -10.52 14.45 -7.54
C ARG A 277 -12.01 14.49 -7.80
N GLU A 278 -12.53 13.52 -8.56
CA GLU A 278 -13.96 13.34 -8.82
C GLU A 278 -14.74 13.07 -7.52
N ALA A 279 -14.26 12.13 -6.70
CA ALA A 279 -14.98 11.69 -5.51
C ALA A 279 -15.04 12.74 -4.39
N TYR A 280 -13.99 13.54 -4.26
CA TYR A 280 -13.86 14.52 -3.18
C TYR A 280 -14.05 15.98 -3.64
N GLY A 281 -14.22 16.21 -4.95
CA GLY A 281 -14.30 17.55 -5.54
C GLY A 281 -13.01 18.34 -5.33
N LEU A 282 -11.84 17.72 -5.57
CA LEU A 282 -10.55 18.36 -5.33
C LEU A 282 -10.06 19.09 -6.59
N PRO A 283 -9.59 20.35 -6.45
CA PRO A 283 -9.03 21.08 -7.57
C PRO A 283 -7.70 20.46 -8.03
N SER A 284 -6.87 19.93 -7.12
CA SER A 284 -5.68 19.13 -7.43
C SER A 284 -5.47 18.00 -6.42
N ALA A 285 -4.52 17.11 -6.69
CA ALA A 285 -4.07 16.09 -5.73
C ALA A 285 -2.89 16.55 -4.86
N PHE A 286 -2.61 17.86 -4.77
CA PHE A 286 -1.51 18.38 -3.98
C PHE A 286 -1.82 18.42 -2.47
N PRO A 287 -0.78 18.45 -1.60
CA PRO A 287 -0.98 18.35 -0.15
C PRO A 287 -1.92 19.40 0.45
N ALA A 288 -1.97 20.61 -0.11
CA ALA A 288 -2.85 21.67 0.38
C ALA A 288 -4.35 21.32 0.24
N ASP A 289 -4.72 20.68 -0.88
CA ASP A 289 -6.11 20.29 -1.14
C ASP A 289 -6.52 19.08 -0.28
N TRP A 290 -5.57 18.19 0.03
CA TRP A 290 -5.79 17.13 1.01
C TRP A 290 -5.97 17.68 2.44
N ASP A 291 -5.19 18.68 2.86
CA ASP A 291 -5.40 19.35 4.15
C ASP A 291 -6.78 20.04 4.21
N GLN A 292 -7.18 20.69 3.12
CA GLN A 292 -8.52 21.29 3.02
C GLN A 292 -9.63 20.22 3.08
N LEU A 293 -9.44 19.06 2.45
CA LEU A 293 -10.38 17.95 2.55
C LEU A 293 -10.51 17.44 3.99
N ILE A 294 -9.40 17.29 4.72
CA ILE A 294 -9.41 16.89 6.14
C ILE A 294 -10.20 17.90 6.98
N ARG A 295 -10.09 19.20 6.67
CA ARG A 295 -10.91 20.24 7.31
C ARG A 295 -12.39 20.08 6.98
N ARG A 296 -12.73 19.89 5.70
CA ARG A 296 -14.12 19.67 5.26
C ARG A 296 -14.75 18.44 5.93
N PHE A 297 -14.01 17.36 6.14
CA PHE A 297 -14.51 16.19 6.84
C PHE A 297 -14.99 16.51 8.27
N GLN A 298 -14.45 17.53 8.93
CA GLN A 298 -14.87 17.88 10.30
C GLN A 298 -16.35 18.30 10.35
N ASP A 299 -16.78 19.07 9.35
CA ASP A 299 -18.10 19.70 9.30
C ASP A 299 -19.09 18.96 8.38
N ASP A 300 -18.61 18.21 7.38
CA ASP A 300 -19.44 17.45 6.45
C ASP A 300 -19.34 15.94 6.74
N GLU A 301 -20.33 15.44 7.49
CA GLU A 301 -20.42 14.02 7.84
C GLU A 301 -20.69 13.13 6.63
N ARG A 302 -21.44 13.59 5.62
CA ARG A 302 -21.72 12.80 4.42
C ARG A 302 -20.45 12.58 3.61
N LEU A 303 -19.63 13.63 3.48
CA LEU A 303 -18.33 13.56 2.83
C LEU A 303 -17.35 12.65 3.59
N PHE A 304 -17.35 12.71 4.93
CA PHE A 304 -16.54 11.82 5.76
C PHE A 304 -16.98 10.35 5.64
N GLN A 305 -18.28 10.06 5.66
CA GLN A 305 -18.78 8.69 5.47
C GLN A 305 -18.49 8.16 4.06
N ARG A 306 -18.49 9.03 3.03
CA ARG A 306 -17.99 8.67 1.70
C ARG A 306 -16.52 8.28 1.74
N PHE A 307 -15.68 9.04 2.42
CA PHE A 307 -14.28 8.67 2.64
C PHE A 307 -14.15 7.34 3.38
N TRP A 308 -14.94 7.12 4.45
CA TRP A 308 -14.94 5.86 5.21
C TRP A 308 -15.28 4.64 4.36
N PHE A 309 -16.28 4.77 3.47
CA PHE A 309 -16.63 3.73 2.50
C PHE A 309 -15.47 3.43 1.53
N LEU A 310 -14.86 4.47 0.96
CA LEU A 310 -13.75 4.34 0.02
C LEU A 310 -12.46 3.83 0.69
N PHE A 311 -12.25 4.19 1.95
CA PHE A 311 -11.15 3.72 2.80
C PHE A 311 -11.20 2.20 2.99
N HIS A 312 -12.39 1.60 3.06
CA HIS A 312 -12.59 0.15 3.10
C HIS A 312 -12.80 -0.49 1.72
N LYS A 313 -12.35 0.16 0.65
CA LYS A 313 -12.51 -0.36 -0.73
C LYS A 313 -13.97 -0.74 -1.05
N GLY A 314 -14.93 0.01 -0.51
CA GLY A 314 -16.36 -0.20 -0.73
C GLY A 314 -17.03 -1.27 0.15
N HIS A 315 -16.31 -1.83 1.13
CA HIS A 315 -16.86 -2.79 2.10
C HIS A 315 -16.57 -2.35 3.55
N PRO A 316 -17.18 -1.25 4.03
CA PRO A 316 -16.97 -0.79 5.40
C PRO A 316 -17.57 -1.75 6.44
N PRO A 317 -17.11 -1.68 7.71
CA PRO A 317 -17.80 -2.32 8.81
C PRO A 317 -19.27 -1.88 8.90
N ARG A 318 -20.11 -2.74 9.48
CA ARG A 318 -21.55 -2.44 9.69
C ARG A 318 -21.76 -1.20 10.56
N GLU A 319 -20.90 -1.00 11.55
CA GLU A 319 -20.95 0.16 12.43
C GLU A 319 -20.33 1.39 11.74
N PRO A 320 -21.02 2.53 11.67
CA PRO A 320 -20.47 3.74 11.08
C PRO A 320 -19.36 4.32 11.98
N CYS A 321 -18.32 4.85 11.33
CA CYS A 321 -17.26 5.55 12.05
C CYS A 321 -17.73 6.94 12.46
N LEU A 322 -18.04 7.15 13.74
CA LEU A 322 -18.53 8.41 14.28
C LEU A 322 -17.67 8.90 15.45
N ALA A 323 -17.87 10.15 15.87
CA ALA A 323 -17.30 10.75 17.08
C ALA A 323 -15.81 10.40 17.32
N ALA A 324 -15.52 9.51 18.27
CA ALA A 324 -14.17 9.11 18.63
C ALA A 324 -13.41 8.40 17.49
N CYS A 325 -14.11 7.59 16.69
CA CYS A 325 -13.53 6.94 15.51
C CYS A 325 -13.11 8.01 14.49
N LYS A 326 -14.00 8.96 14.19
CA LYS A 326 -13.73 10.08 13.29
C LYS A 326 -12.56 10.93 13.79
N ALA A 327 -12.54 11.31 15.06
CA ALA A 327 -11.44 12.08 15.66
C ALA A 327 -10.08 11.38 15.47
N ALA A 328 -10.02 10.08 15.78
CA ALA A 328 -8.81 9.30 15.65
C ALA A 328 -8.36 9.12 14.20
N LEU A 329 -9.31 8.95 13.27
CA LEU A 329 -9.01 8.81 11.84
C LEU A 329 -8.53 10.14 11.22
N LEU A 330 -9.18 11.26 11.53
CA LEU A 330 -8.73 12.59 11.08
C LEU A 330 -7.34 12.92 11.62
N CYS A 331 -7.06 12.58 12.89
CA CYS A 331 -5.73 12.72 13.47
C CYS A 331 -4.71 11.86 12.71
N ALA A 332 -5.04 10.61 12.36
CA ALA A 332 -4.15 9.74 11.60
C ALA A 332 -3.83 10.30 10.21
N LEU A 333 -4.82 10.87 9.51
CA LEU A 333 -4.62 11.47 8.19
C LEU A 333 -3.67 12.68 8.19
N ARG A 334 -3.58 13.39 9.32
CA ARG A 334 -2.73 14.58 9.47
C ARG A 334 -1.37 14.28 10.10
N THR A 335 -1.22 13.11 10.74
CA THR A 335 -0.01 12.74 11.48
C THR A 335 1.06 12.19 10.54
N GLY A 336 1.94 13.07 10.05
CA GLY A 336 3.14 12.68 9.29
C GLY A 336 4.37 12.35 10.17
N ARG A 337 4.29 12.59 11.49
CA ARG A 337 5.36 12.37 12.47
C ARG A 337 4.81 11.58 13.65
N SER A 338 5.46 10.48 14.01
CA SER A 338 5.04 9.65 15.15
C SER A 338 5.09 10.43 16.46
N ALA A 339 4.15 10.11 17.36
CA ALA A 339 4.06 10.65 18.72
C ALA A 339 4.00 12.20 18.82
N ASP A 340 3.48 12.87 17.79
CA ASP A 340 3.36 14.33 17.77
C ASP A 340 1.90 14.80 17.90
N PRO A 341 1.44 15.17 19.11
CA PRO A 341 0.06 15.58 19.33
C PRO A 341 -0.28 16.93 18.69
N SER A 342 0.71 17.78 18.38
CA SER A 342 0.47 19.12 17.83
C SER A 342 -0.21 19.08 16.46
N LEU A 343 0.00 18.01 15.70
CA LEU A 343 -0.62 17.80 14.38
C LEU A 343 -2.14 17.59 14.47
N CYS A 344 -2.65 17.15 15.63
CA CYS A 344 -4.06 16.85 15.82
C CYS A 344 -4.83 17.92 16.58
N GLN A 345 -4.15 18.87 17.24
CA GLN A 345 -4.78 19.94 18.03
C GLN A 345 -5.83 20.77 17.25
N PRO A 346 -5.64 21.11 15.96
CA PRO A 346 -6.63 21.91 15.24
C PRO A 346 -7.83 21.11 14.71
N LEU A 347 -7.95 19.82 15.03
CA LEU A 347 -9.00 18.95 14.51
C LEU A 347 -10.18 18.82 15.50
N ARG A 348 -11.39 18.77 14.96
CA ARG A 348 -12.65 18.49 15.64
C ARG A 348 -13.31 17.24 15.04
N PRO A 349 -14.04 16.43 15.82
CA PRO A 349 -14.24 16.56 17.27
C PRO A 349 -12.94 16.33 18.06
N ALA A 350 -12.76 17.10 19.13
CA ALA A 350 -11.54 17.04 19.93
C ALA A 350 -11.56 15.79 20.82
N LEU A 351 -10.49 15.00 20.76
CA LEU A 351 -10.29 13.85 21.63
C LEU A 351 -8.88 13.93 22.23
N PRO A 352 -8.68 13.65 23.53
CA PRO A 352 -7.34 13.65 24.11
C PRO A 352 -6.41 12.69 23.36
N PHE A 353 -5.19 13.13 23.04
CA PHE A 353 -4.24 12.33 22.25
C PHE A 353 -3.99 10.92 22.83
N PRO A 354 -3.88 10.71 24.16
CA PRO A 354 -3.77 9.35 24.71
C PRO A 354 -4.97 8.44 24.37
N ARG A 355 -6.18 9.00 24.28
CA ARG A 355 -7.38 8.26 23.85
C ARG A 355 -7.32 7.94 22.35
N ILE A 356 -6.82 8.85 21.54
CA ILE A 356 -6.57 8.61 20.11
C ILE A 356 -5.56 7.46 19.94
N GLN A 357 -4.44 7.49 20.67
CA GLN A 357 -3.42 6.44 20.62
C GLN A 357 -3.98 5.07 21.04
N ALA A 358 -4.82 5.03 22.08
CA ALA A 358 -5.48 3.80 22.49
C ALA A 358 -6.40 3.24 21.38
N LEU A 359 -7.12 4.10 20.65
CA LEU A 359 -7.96 3.67 19.53
C LEU A 359 -7.13 3.13 18.36
N TRP A 360 -5.98 3.74 18.05
CA TRP A 360 -5.06 3.22 17.04
C TRP A 360 -4.48 1.85 17.43
N GLN A 361 -4.22 1.61 18.71
CA GLN A 361 -3.71 0.34 19.20
C GLN A 361 -4.76 -0.78 19.20
N GLN A 362 -6.05 -0.44 19.37
CA GLN A 362 -7.14 -1.42 19.46
C GLN A 362 -7.51 -2.07 18.11
N ARG A 363 -6.82 -1.74 17.01
CA ARG A 363 -7.16 -2.18 15.63
C ARG A 363 -8.62 -1.94 15.24
N ARG A 364 -9.41 -1.16 16.00
CA ARG A 364 -10.81 -0.82 15.64
C ARG A 364 -10.90 0.16 14.46
N LEU A 365 -9.77 0.73 14.07
CA LEU A 365 -9.59 1.60 12.93
C LEU A 365 -8.80 0.90 11.81
N CYS A 366 -8.46 -0.38 11.99
CA CYS A 366 -7.59 -1.18 11.11
C CYS A 366 -8.29 -2.44 10.61
#